data_AF-A0A7U3YJ00-F1
#
_entry.id   AF-A0A7U3YJ00-F1
#
_cell.length_a   1.000
_cell.length_b   1.000
_cell.length_c   1.000
_cell.angle_alpha   90.00
_cell.angle_beta   90.00
_cell.angle_gamma   90.00
#
_symmetry.space_group_name_H-M   'P 1'
#
loop_
_entity.id
_entity.type
_entity.pdbx_description
1 polymer ?
#
loop_
_entity_poly.entity_id
_entity_poly.type
_entity_poly.pdbx_seq_one_letter_code
_entity_poly.pdbx_strand_id
1 'polypeptide(L)'
;MQAANVLAGTTVTSATQAVDNDTTGAGDITLAQATGTSNISQAVNHTEAGTITALNQNINTVELVLGQTGGSKNSQVGNHAKALTNVTTLAQQTKASRKIDMDQVTGGDGNLQALNAAEVTKVSGTVSQTVSTGLTNIDLKQEQQTSSQQTANYLTSPGTVASVTQVSYYNSPRIATLLQDNTTTAQQALNFIEMTGGADKLTKGTQTVGLATLDMGQGETGANSGSDQAVNLLFLDDNLVLATQTVTADIDLTQAKGADNTQAVNSVSGKNITTKLTQTVTGVSDNMTQGGDGASNNFQAGNFLDVEYANGTIASVQQNYNATTLARMRQDGITSGVQGLNVIDASRSGVKVTSADQNVVVPALTMRQGESKGTATSVQAGNTVLAGSTAVGGKVDQDVLVATTLAMTQANATTSTQAANFTGNRPR
;
A
#
# COMPACT_ATOMS: atom_id res chain seq x y z
N MET A 1 1.39 14.55 24.54
CA MET A 1 0.83 13.20 24.33
C MET A 1 -0.52 13.15 25.03
N GLN A 2 -1.53 12.58 24.37
CA GLN A 2 -2.82 12.24 24.97
C GLN A 2 -3.09 10.77 24.69
N ALA A 3 -3.37 9.97 25.72
CA ALA A 3 -3.88 8.62 25.49
C ALA A 3 -4.79 8.15 26.62
N ALA A 4 -5.66 7.18 26.32
CA ALA A 4 -6.50 6.55 27.33
C ALA A 4 -5.65 5.65 28.24
N ASN A 5 -4.73 4.87 27.66
CA ASN A 5 -3.75 4.07 28.37
C ASN A 5 -2.33 4.49 27.96
N VAL A 6 -1.49 4.83 28.93
CA VAL A 6 -0.06 5.13 28.71
C VAL A 6 0.80 4.18 29.54
N LEU A 7 1.78 3.55 28.90
CA LEU A 7 2.85 2.82 29.55
C LEU A 7 4.18 3.35 29.06
N ALA A 8 5.03 3.81 29.98
CA ALA A 8 6.37 4.27 29.66
C ALA A 8 7.40 3.60 30.59
N GLY A 9 8.53 3.16 30.06
CA GLY A 9 9.57 2.55 30.88
C GLY A 9 10.85 2.25 30.12
N THR A 10 11.92 1.86 30.82
CA THR A 10 13.15 1.41 30.14
C THR A 10 12.99 0.02 29.55
N THR A 11 12.30 -0.88 30.26
CA THR A 11 12.03 -2.26 29.86
C THR A 11 10.58 -2.63 30.18
N VAL A 12 9.85 -3.11 29.18
CA VAL A 12 8.55 -3.76 29.35
C VAL A 12 8.74 -5.26 29.14
N THR A 13 8.64 -6.03 30.21
CA THR A 13 8.77 -7.50 30.12
C THR A 13 7.49 -8.12 29.58
N SER A 14 6.35 -7.72 30.13
CA SER A 14 5.03 -8.12 29.66
C SER A 14 4.03 -7.02 30.03
N ALA A 15 3.18 -6.62 29.08
CA ALA A 15 2.07 -5.72 29.33
C ALA A 15 0.88 -6.05 28.44
N THR A 16 -0.31 -5.78 28.95
CA THR A 16 -1.57 -5.80 28.18
C THR A 16 -2.30 -4.48 28.42
N GLN A 17 -2.60 -3.74 27.35
CA GLN A 17 -3.47 -2.57 27.38
C GLN A 17 -4.72 -2.89 26.57
N ALA A 18 -5.90 -2.63 27.14
CA ALA A 18 -7.16 -2.90 26.46
C ALA A 18 -8.12 -1.74 26.69
N VAL A 19 -8.83 -1.37 25.63
CA VAL A 19 -10.01 -0.50 25.69
C VAL A 19 -11.15 -1.24 25.01
N ASP A 20 -12.23 -1.48 25.76
CA ASP A 20 -13.45 -2.11 25.27
C ASP A 20 -14.63 -1.17 25.49
N ASN A 21 -15.09 -0.59 24.39
CA ASN A 21 -16.24 0.30 24.33
C ASN A 21 -17.44 -0.35 23.60
N ASP A 22 -17.36 -1.65 23.27
CA ASP A 22 -18.38 -2.36 22.47
C ASP A 22 -19.60 -2.81 23.32
N THR A 23 -19.47 -2.85 24.64
CA THR A 23 -20.42 -3.56 25.54
C THR A 23 -21.81 -2.92 25.71
N THR A 24 -22.08 -1.73 25.17
CA THR A 24 -23.36 -1.02 25.37
C THR A 24 -24.09 -0.60 24.10
N GLY A 25 -23.55 -0.90 22.91
CA GLY A 25 -24.17 -0.51 21.64
C GLY A 25 -24.15 0.99 21.31
N ALA A 26 -23.46 1.81 22.12
CA ALA A 26 -23.29 3.25 21.93
C ALA A 26 -21.84 3.74 22.13
N GLY A 27 -20.88 2.83 22.30
CA GLY A 27 -19.49 3.21 22.57
C GLY A 27 -18.72 3.42 21.29
N ASP A 28 -18.70 4.67 20.84
CA ASP A 28 -17.82 5.15 19.78
C ASP A 28 -16.53 5.69 20.41
N ILE A 29 -15.40 5.47 19.74
CA ILE A 29 -14.14 6.14 20.05
C ILE A 29 -13.90 7.16 18.95
N THR A 30 -13.96 8.44 19.29
CA THR A 30 -13.59 9.52 18.40
C THR A 30 -12.35 10.20 18.94
N LEU A 31 -11.24 10.11 18.20
CA LEU A 31 -10.07 10.94 18.43
C LEU A 31 -10.11 12.07 17.40
N ALA A 32 -10.58 13.24 17.83
CA ALA A 32 -10.54 14.44 17.03
C ALA A 32 -9.50 15.40 17.59
N GLN A 33 -8.61 15.90 16.74
CA GLN A 33 -7.67 16.96 17.12
C GLN A 33 -8.09 18.29 16.49
N ALA A 34 -8.30 19.29 17.34
CA ALA A 34 -8.50 20.66 16.90
C ALA A 34 -7.22 21.26 16.32
N THR A 35 -7.38 22.26 15.45
CA THR A 35 -6.30 22.98 14.78
C THR A 35 -5.22 23.42 15.76
N GLY A 36 -4.04 22.82 15.67
CA GLY A 36 -2.89 23.10 16.52
C GLY A 36 -1.63 23.32 15.70
N THR A 37 -0.69 24.12 16.21
CA THR A 37 0.57 24.49 15.54
C THR A 37 1.78 23.68 16.01
N SER A 38 1.58 22.62 16.79
CA SER A 38 2.64 21.86 17.46
C SER A 38 2.52 20.35 17.25
N ASN A 39 3.63 19.62 17.41
CA ASN A 39 3.71 18.15 17.39
C ASN A 39 2.78 17.54 18.45
N ILE A 40 1.68 16.91 18.03
CA ILE A 40 0.74 16.24 18.92
C ILE A 40 0.73 14.74 18.62
N SER A 41 0.85 13.93 19.68
CA SER A 41 0.66 12.49 19.62
C SER A 41 -0.56 12.11 20.45
N GLN A 42 -1.56 11.53 19.78
CA GLN A 42 -2.78 10.98 20.35
C GLN A 42 -2.81 9.47 20.10
N ALA A 43 -3.11 8.69 21.13
CA ALA A 43 -3.32 7.26 20.99
C ALA A 43 -4.48 6.78 21.88
N VAL A 44 -5.14 5.66 21.58
CA VAL A 44 -5.98 5.00 22.59
C VAL A 44 -5.08 4.24 23.57
N ASN A 45 -4.23 3.36 23.05
CA ASN A 45 -3.21 2.66 23.81
C ASN A 45 -1.83 3.16 23.36
N HIS A 46 -1.02 3.67 24.27
CA HIS A 46 0.35 4.09 24.01
C HIS A 46 1.33 3.33 24.90
N THR A 47 2.37 2.75 24.28
CA THR A 47 3.52 2.21 25.00
C THR A 47 4.81 2.73 24.39
N GLU A 48 5.69 3.28 25.22
CA GLU A 48 7.06 3.65 24.83
C GLU A 48 8.07 3.01 25.78
N ALA A 49 9.02 2.26 25.23
CA ALA A 49 10.10 1.70 26.02
C ALA A 49 11.44 1.55 25.28
N GLY A 50 12.52 1.36 26.04
CA GLY A 50 13.80 0.94 25.46
C GLY A 50 13.68 -0.44 24.81
N THR A 51 13.26 -1.43 25.61
CA THR A 51 13.01 -2.81 25.15
C THR A 51 11.60 -3.26 25.51
N ILE A 52 10.93 -3.94 24.58
CA ILE A 52 9.62 -4.57 24.78
C ILE A 52 9.77 -6.07 24.50
N THR A 53 9.63 -6.91 25.53
CA THR A 53 9.69 -8.36 25.35
C THR A 53 8.35 -8.91 24.88
N ALA A 54 7.26 -8.51 25.54
CA ALA A 54 5.90 -8.86 25.15
C ALA A 54 4.94 -7.69 25.40
N LEU A 55 4.23 -7.25 24.37
CA LEU A 55 3.17 -6.25 24.49
C LEU A 55 1.93 -6.71 23.71
N ASN A 56 0.77 -6.59 24.35
CA ASN A 56 -0.52 -6.79 23.72
C ASN A 56 -1.37 -5.51 23.89
N GLN A 57 -1.82 -4.90 22.80
CA GLN A 57 -2.71 -3.73 22.82
C GLN A 57 -3.99 -4.03 22.04
N ASN A 58 -5.14 -3.87 22.67
CA ASN A 58 -6.43 -4.20 22.08
C ASN A 58 -7.40 -3.02 22.17
N ILE A 59 -8.11 -2.76 21.08
CA ILE A 59 -9.23 -1.82 21.00
C ILE A 59 -10.44 -2.58 20.44
N ASN A 60 -11.55 -2.55 21.17
CA ASN A 60 -12.84 -3.03 20.73
C ASN A 60 -13.86 -1.89 20.87
N THR A 61 -14.58 -1.56 19.80
CA THR A 61 -15.49 -0.40 19.77
C THR A 61 -16.63 -0.62 18.77
N VAL A 62 -17.67 0.23 18.82
CA VAL A 62 -18.71 0.24 17.78
C VAL A 62 -18.20 0.98 16.56
N GLU A 63 -17.84 2.25 16.71
CA GLU A 63 -17.10 3.01 15.71
C GLU A 63 -15.75 3.48 16.23
N LEU A 64 -14.78 3.56 15.31
CA LEU A 64 -13.52 4.25 15.53
C LEU A 64 -13.38 5.34 14.48
N VAL A 65 -13.38 6.59 14.92
CA VAL A 65 -13.19 7.75 14.06
C VAL A 65 -11.91 8.47 14.49
N LEU A 66 -10.94 8.55 13.59
CA LEU A 66 -9.73 9.35 13.77
C LEU A 66 -9.82 10.53 12.81
N GLY A 67 -10.07 11.72 13.35
CA GLY A 67 -10.20 12.96 12.60
C GLY A 67 -9.06 13.91 12.92
N GLN A 68 -8.38 14.39 11.89
CA GLN A 68 -7.37 15.43 12.05
C GLN A 68 -7.64 16.64 11.17
N THR A 69 -7.60 17.81 11.81
CA THR A 69 -7.62 19.11 11.15
C THR A 69 -6.50 19.98 11.73
N GLY A 70 -5.45 20.23 10.96
CA GLY A 70 -4.37 21.18 11.21
C GLY A 70 -3.05 20.53 11.63
N GLY A 71 -2.01 21.35 11.62
CA GLY A 71 -0.71 21.07 12.24
C GLY A 71 0.32 20.36 11.36
N SER A 72 1.57 20.43 11.80
CA SER A 72 2.70 19.67 11.25
C SER A 72 3.14 18.61 12.26
N LYS A 73 3.51 17.43 11.77
CA LYS A 73 4.06 16.30 12.54
C LYS A 73 3.14 15.78 13.65
N ASN A 74 1.87 15.57 13.35
CA ASN A 74 0.94 14.92 14.27
C ASN A 74 0.95 13.41 14.09
N SER A 75 0.68 12.68 15.18
CA SER A 75 0.49 11.24 15.19
C SER A 75 -0.84 10.93 15.88
N GLN A 76 -1.82 10.41 15.16
CA GLN A 76 -3.10 9.95 15.70
C GLN A 76 -3.24 8.47 15.46
N VAL A 77 -3.26 7.69 16.54
CA VAL A 77 -3.22 6.24 16.40
C VAL A 77 -4.18 5.51 17.32
N GLY A 78 -4.65 4.33 16.95
CA GLY A 78 -5.39 3.48 17.88
C GLY A 78 -4.43 2.91 18.92
N ASN A 79 -3.63 1.93 18.50
CA ASN A 79 -2.58 1.33 19.29
C ASN A 79 -1.21 1.85 18.82
N HIS A 80 -0.39 2.36 19.73
CA HIS A 80 0.98 2.78 19.48
C HIS A 80 1.96 2.02 20.34
N ALA A 81 2.96 1.41 19.71
CA ALA A 81 4.12 0.84 20.39
C ALA A 81 5.41 1.44 19.81
N LYS A 82 6.22 2.05 20.68
CA LYS A 82 7.54 2.56 20.34
C LYS A 82 8.61 1.85 21.14
N ALA A 83 9.58 1.25 20.44
CA ALA A 83 10.70 0.53 21.05
C ALA A 83 12.05 1.03 20.53
N LEU A 84 12.84 1.67 21.39
CA LEU A 84 14.11 2.30 21.00
C LEU A 84 15.22 1.29 20.66
N THR A 85 15.13 0.05 21.16
CA THR A 85 16.18 -0.96 20.98
C THR A 85 15.64 -2.22 20.34
N ASN A 86 14.67 -2.89 20.97
CA ASN A 86 14.22 -4.19 20.52
C ASN A 86 12.78 -4.49 20.93
N VAL A 87 12.07 -5.15 20.02
CA VAL A 87 10.82 -5.87 20.30
C VAL A 87 11.05 -7.36 20.09
N THR A 88 10.58 -8.19 21.02
CA THR A 88 10.50 -9.64 20.81
C THR A 88 9.11 -10.04 20.34
N THR A 89 8.07 -9.67 21.08
CA THR A 89 6.68 -9.95 20.71
C THR A 89 5.82 -8.70 20.85
N LEU A 90 5.14 -8.33 19.77
CA LEU A 90 4.14 -7.26 19.77
C LEU A 90 2.87 -7.76 19.09
N ALA A 91 1.74 -7.64 19.77
CA ALA A 91 0.42 -7.87 19.23
C ALA A 91 -0.41 -6.59 19.38
N GLN A 92 -0.96 -6.09 18.29
CA GLN A 92 -1.90 -4.97 18.29
C GLN A 92 -3.17 -5.39 17.55
N GLN A 93 -4.32 -5.20 18.18
CA GLN A 93 -5.62 -5.49 17.59
C GLN A 93 -6.52 -4.28 17.70
N THR A 94 -7.13 -3.90 16.58
CA THR A 94 -8.22 -2.92 16.53
C THR A 94 -9.43 -3.56 15.88
N LYS A 95 -10.57 -3.54 16.58
CA LYS A 95 -11.83 -4.09 16.13
C LYS A 95 -12.92 -3.02 16.28
N ALA A 96 -13.62 -2.75 15.18
CA ALA A 96 -14.84 -1.95 15.19
C ALA A 96 -16.01 -2.80 14.70
N SER A 97 -17.11 -2.87 15.44
CA SER A 97 -18.27 -3.66 15.01
C SER A 97 -19.06 -2.98 13.88
N ARG A 98 -18.98 -1.65 13.76
CA ARG A 98 -19.65 -0.84 12.74
C ARG A 98 -18.69 -0.26 11.71
N LYS A 99 -18.01 0.85 12.04
CA LYS A 99 -17.21 1.67 11.12
C LYS A 99 -15.80 1.93 11.63
N ILE A 100 -14.84 2.02 10.72
CA ILE A 100 -13.60 2.76 10.96
C ILE A 100 -13.51 3.90 9.95
N ASP A 101 -13.24 5.11 10.42
CA ASP A 101 -13.09 6.31 9.59
C ASP A 101 -11.80 7.01 9.96
N MET A 102 -10.92 7.21 8.97
CA MET A 102 -9.71 8.00 9.12
C MET A 102 -9.78 9.14 8.11
N ASP A 103 -9.99 10.34 8.63
CA ASP A 103 -10.10 11.55 7.83
C ASP A 103 -9.03 12.56 8.23
N GLN A 104 -8.33 13.07 7.23
CA GLN A 104 -7.33 14.10 7.40
C GLN A 104 -7.52 15.21 6.38
N VAL A 105 -7.89 16.37 6.90
CA VAL A 105 -8.20 17.56 6.12
C VAL A 105 -7.32 18.70 6.62
N THR A 106 -6.12 18.91 6.05
CA THR A 106 -5.27 20.13 6.25
C THR A 106 -3.86 20.07 5.68
N GLY A 107 -3.31 21.21 5.25
CA GLY A 107 -1.89 21.35 4.89
C GLY A 107 -0.92 21.22 6.07
N GLY A 108 0.09 20.35 5.92
CA GLY A 108 1.18 20.13 6.87
C GLY A 108 1.99 18.88 6.54
N ASP A 109 3.26 18.86 6.97
CA ASP A 109 4.18 17.75 6.72
C ASP A 109 4.32 16.82 7.93
N GLY A 110 4.55 15.54 7.68
CA GLY A 110 4.96 14.53 8.65
C GLY A 110 3.84 13.96 9.51
N ASN A 111 2.60 13.99 9.03
CA ASN A 111 1.45 13.49 9.77
C ASN A 111 1.32 11.96 9.61
N LEU A 112 1.06 11.25 10.71
CA LEU A 112 0.76 9.82 10.75
C LEU A 112 -0.63 9.59 11.36
N GLN A 113 -1.49 8.91 10.61
CA GLN A 113 -2.72 8.32 11.14
C GLN A 113 -2.67 6.81 10.96
N ALA A 114 -2.86 6.06 12.04
CA ALA A 114 -2.83 4.60 11.97
C ALA A 114 -3.67 3.91 13.04
N LEU A 115 -4.40 2.84 12.72
CA LEU A 115 -5.13 2.10 13.75
C LEU A 115 -4.17 1.32 14.66
N ASN A 116 -3.15 0.72 14.07
CA ASN A 116 -2.05 0.07 14.77
C ASN A 116 -0.74 0.62 14.21
N ALA A 117 0.09 1.21 15.08
CA ALA A 117 1.42 1.73 14.73
C ALA A 117 2.50 1.11 15.63
N ALA A 118 3.59 0.72 14.99
CA ALA A 118 4.79 0.23 15.63
C ALA A 118 6.03 0.93 15.06
N GLU A 119 6.72 1.71 15.90
CA GLU A 119 8.01 2.33 15.58
C GLU A 119 9.11 1.60 16.35
N VAL A 120 9.87 0.72 15.70
CA VAL A 120 10.76 -0.22 16.40
C VAL A 120 12.15 -0.26 15.79
N THR A 121 13.20 -0.12 16.59
CA THR A 121 14.58 -0.20 16.06
C THR A 121 14.91 -1.60 15.53
N LYS A 122 14.44 -2.64 16.21
CA LYS A 122 14.69 -4.04 15.84
C LYS A 122 13.53 -4.92 16.27
N VAL A 123 13.18 -5.91 15.46
CA VAL A 123 12.26 -6.99 15.84
C VAL A 123 13.01 -8.31 15.85
N SER A 124 13.30 -8.80 17.04
CA SER A 124 13.95 -10.11 17.26
C SER A 124 12.99 -11.30 17.17
N GLY A 125 11.69 -11.08 17.36
CA GLY A 125 10.66 -12.11 17.25
C GLY A 125 9.56 -11.74 16.26
N THR A 126 8.32 -11.58 16.73
CA THR A 126 7.14 -11.38 15.88
C THR A 126 6.40 -10.08 16.22
N VAL A 127 6.04 -9.33 15.18
CA VAL A 127 5.01 -8.28 15.24
C VAL A 127 3.75 -8.79 14.54
N SER A 128 2.61 -8.73 15.22
CA SER A 128 1.28 -9.02 14.68
C SER A 128 0.39 -7.80 14.84
N GLN A 129 -0.09 -7.25 13.73
CA GLN A 129 -1.06 -6.16 13.75
C GLN A 129 -2.32 -6.62 13.02
N THR A 130 -3.47 -6.43 13.65
CA THR A 130 -4.75 -6.87 13.09
C THR A 130 -5.78 -5.76 13.19
N VAL A 131 -6.45 -5.50 12.07
CA VAL A 131 -7.59 -4.60 11.98
C VAL A 131 -8.78 -5.38 11.46
N SER A 132 -9.94 -5.19 12.10
CA SER A 132 -11.19 -5.80 11.64
C SER A 132 -12.37 -4.85 11.78
N THR A 133 -13.26 -4.89 10.78
CA THR A 133 -14.55 -4.16 10.79
C THR A 133 -15.73 -5.09 10.49
N GLY A 134 -16.88 -4.81 11.10
CA GLY A 134 -18.06 -5.69 11.06
C GLY A 134 -19.17 -5.33 10.07
N LEU A 135 -19.50 -4.04 9.83
CA LEU A 135 -20.74 -3.70 9.12
C LEU A 135 -20.64 -2.65 8.03
N THR A 136 -19.80 -1.62 8.16
CA THR A 136 -19.77 -0.50 7.21
C THR A 136 -18.49 -0.49 6.41
N ASN A 137 -17.51 0.37 6.70
CA ASN A 137 -16.31 0.52 5.86
C ASN A 137 -15.04 0.72 6.73
N ILE A 138 -13.88 0.65 6.09
CA ILE A 138 -12.71 1.46 6.49
C ILE A 138 -12.51 2.48 5.39
N ASP A 139 -12.71 3.75 5.72
CA ASP A 139 -12.48 4.87 4.82
C ASP A 139 -11.17 5.55 5.23
N LEU A 140 -10.19 5.59 4.30
CA LEU A 140 -8.97 6.40 4.41
C LEU A 140 -9.10 7.58 3.46
N LYS A 141 -9.19 8.80 3.99
CA LYS A 141 -9.36 10.02 3.19
C LYS A 141 -8.29 11.03 3.52
N GLN A 142 -7.56 11.48 2.50
CA GLN A 142 -6.66 12.62 2.60
C GLN A 142 -7.07 13.73 1.64
N GLU A 143 -7.23 14.92 2.19
CA GLU A 143 -7.49 16.13 1.42
C GLU A 143 -6.43 17.19 1.74
N GLN A 144 -5.84 17.80 0.70
CA GLN A 144 -4.96 18.99 0.78
C GLN A 144 -3.66 18.79 1.59
N GLN A 145 -2.93 17.70 1.36
CA GLN A 145 -1.74 17.31 2.13
C GLN A 145 -0.42 17.55 1.40
N THR A 146 0.62 17.95 2.15
CA THR A 146 1.97 18.11 1.60
C THR A 146 2.89 16.93 1.90
N SER A 147 2.74 16.27 3.06
CA SER A 147 3.46 15.03 3.43
C SER A 147 2.73 14.24 4.54
N SER A 148 1.99 13.17 4.20
CA SER A 148 1.21 12.40 5.19
C SER A 148 1.16 10.89 4.95
N GLN A 149 1.05 10.13 6.04
CA GLN A 149 0.86 8.68 6.08
C GLN A 149 -0.48 8.35 6.71
N GLN A 150 -1.34 7.63 5.99
CA GLN A 150 -2.59 7.08 6.52
C GLN A 150 -2.62 5.57 6.33
N THR A 151 -2.79 4.85 7.43
CA THR A 151 -2.78 3.39 7.36
C THR A 151 -3.71 2.70 8.34
N ALA A 152 -4.04 1.44 8.08
CA ALA A 152 -4.65 0.60 9.11
C ALA A 152 -3.56 -0.01 10.02
N ASN A 153 -2.53 -0.62 9.42
CA ASN A 153 -1.37 -1.16 10.11
C ASN A 153 -0.09 -0.50 9.60
N TYR A 154 0.68 0.11 10.50
CA TYR A 154 1.97 0.75 10.24
C TYR A 154 3.08 0.08 11.06
N LEU A 155 4.15 -0.34 10.38
CA LEU A 155 5.39 -0.76 11.01
C LEU A 155 6.56 -0.04 10.34
N THR A 156 7.37 0.67 11.12
CA THR A 156 8.66 1.20 10.67
C THR A 156 9.79 0.66 11.51
N SER A 157 10.92 0.36 10.87
CA SER A 157 12.14 -0.02 11.55
C SER A 157 13.39 0.39 10.75
N PRO A 158 14.44 0.91 11.40
CA PRO A 158 15.76 1.11 10.80
C PRO A 158 16.71 -0.09 11.03
N GLY A 159 16.17 -1.31 11.15
CA GLY A 159 16.97 -2.47 11.51
C GLY A 159 16.46 -3.79 10.97
N THR A 160 16.85 -4.90 11.61
CA THR A 160 16.37 -6.23 11.22
C THR A 160 14.99 -6.51 11.82
N VAL A 161 14.07 -6.92 10.97
CA VAL A 161 12.75 -7.46 11.34
C VAL A 161 12.72 -8.96 11.05
N ALA A 162 12.68 -9.77 12.12
CA ALA A 162 12.66 -11.22 12.01
C ALA A 162 11.34 -11.73 11.39
N SER A 163 10.20 -11.30 11.93
CA SER A 163 8.90 -11.65 11.39
C SER A 163 7.86 -10.57 11.65
N VAL A 164 7.05 -10.26 10.65
CA VAL A 164 5.87 -9.41 10.77
C VAL A 164 4.68 -10.04 10.04
N THR A 165 3.52 -9.92 10.66
CA THR A 165 2.23 -10.29 10.10
C THR A 165 1.27 -9.12 10.29
N GLN A 166 0.85 -8.50 9.20
CA GLN A 166 -0.17 -7.47 9.19
C GLN A 166 -1.41 -8.03 8.49
N VAL A 167 -2.56 -7.87 9.13
CA VAL A 167 -3.79 -8.43 8.63
C VAL A 167 -4.93 -7.43 8.77
N SER A 168 -5.64 -7.21 7.68
CA SER A 168 -6.82 -6.34 7.66
C SER A 168 -7.98 -7.12 7.07
N TYR A 169 -8.98 -7.41 7.91
CA TYR A 169 -10.16 -8.16 7.52
C TYR A 169 -11.40 -7.29 7.51
N TYR A 170 -12.20 -7.46 6.47
CA TYR A 170 -13.45 -6.75 6.30
C TYR A 170 -14.53 -7.78 6.08
N ASN A 171 -15.38 -7.97 7.09
CA ASN A 171 -16.37 -9.04 7.11
C ASN A 171 -17.78 -8.50 6.90
N SER A 172 -17.95 -7.65 5.88
CA SER A 172 -19.22 -7.01 5.53
C SER A 172 -19.40 -6.98 4.01
N PRO A 173 -20.64 -6.89 3.47
CA PRO A 173 -20.93 -6.64 2.05
C PRO A 173 -20.39 -5.29 1.48
N ARG A 174 -19.23 -4.77 1.92
CA ARG A 174 -18.84 -3.35 1.74
C ARG A 174 -17.36 -3.09 1.48
N ILE A 175 -17.13 -1.84 1.09
CA ILE A 175 -15.99 -1.27 0.36
C ILE A 175 -14.91 -0.77 1.33
N ALA A 176 -13.64 -0.99 1.02
CA ALA A 176 -12.55 -0.14 1.53
C ALA A 176 -12.30 0.99 0.54
N THR A 177 -12.33 2.22 1.02
CA THR A 177 -12.09 3.42 0.19
C THR A 177 -10.76 4.03 0.56
N LEU A 178 -9.83 4.10 -0.39
CA LEU A 178 -8.61 4.90 -0.28
C LEU A 178 -8.76 6.08 -1.24
N LEU A 179 -9.00 7.28 -0.69
CA LEU A 179 -9.21 8.49 -1.47
C LEU A 179 -8.15 9.53 -1.14
N GLN A 180 -7.58 10.11 -2.19
CA GLN A 180 -6.61 11.19 -2.08
C GLN A 180 -7.00 12.34 -3.01
N ASP A 181 -7.11 13.55 -2.47
CA ASP A 181 -7.37 14.75 -3.26
C ASP A 181 -6.40 15.89 -2.91
N ASN A 182 -5.83 16.50 -3.95
CA ASN A 182 -4.99 17.70 -3.90
C ASN A 182 -3.73 17.58 -3.00
N THR A 183 -2.87 16.60 -3.27
CA THR A 183 -1.73 16.26 -2.39
C THR A 183 -0.37 16.17 -3.09
N THR A 184 0.72 16.68 -2.51
CA THR A 184 2.03 16.75 -3.19
C THR A 184 3.06 15.67 -2.82
N THR A 185 2.93 15.03 -1.65
CA THR A 185 3.55 13.74 -1.31
C THR A 185 2.68 13.07 -0.26
N ALA A 186 2.08 11.92 -0.53
CA ALA A 186 1.38 11.19 0.52
C ALA A 186 1.38 9.69 0.27
N GLN A 187 1.38 8.94 1.36
CA GLN A 187 1.32 7.49 1.39
C GLN A 187 0.01 7.07 2.04
N GLN A 188 -0.76 6.26 1.32
CA GLN A 188 -1.96 5.62 1.86
C GLN A 188 -1.85 4.12 1.69
N ALA A 189 -1.96 3.38 2.79
CA ALA A 189 -2.07 1.94 2.71
C ALA A 189 -2.79 1.26 3.85
N LEU A 190 -3.54 0.19 3.56
CA LEU A 190 -4.14 -0.60 4.65
C LEU A 190 -3.06 -1.29 5.49
N ASN A 191 -2.06 -1.88 4.84
CA ASN A 191 -0.88 -2.44 5.48
C ASN A 191 0.37 -1.76 4.94
N PHE A 192 1.17 -1.19 5.83
CA PHE A 192 2.43 -0.53 5.48
C PHE A 192 3.56 -1.05 6.35
N ILE A 193 4.62 -1.53 5.70
CA ILE A 193 5.90 -1.85 6.32
C ILE A 193 6.98 -0.99 5.65
N GLU A 194 7.70 -0.23 6.46
CA GLU A 194 8.79 0.64 6.03
C GLU A 194 10.09 0.24 6.74
N MET A 195 11.17 0.08 5.97
CA MET A 195 12.50 -0.29 6.47
C MET A 195 13.51 0.76 6.01
N THR A 196 13.93 1.64 6.94
CA THR A 196 14.55 2.95 6.65
C THR A 196 16.05 3.05 6.96
N GLY A 197 16.77 1.94 6.97
CA GLY A 197 18.18 1.85 7.34
C GLY A 197 19.03 1.04 6.35
N GLY A 198 20.27 1.49 6.14
CA GLY A 198 21.20 0.90 5.18
C GLY A 198 21.78 -0.47 5.55
N ALA A 199 21.30 -1.12 6.62
CA ALA A 199 21.61 -2.51 6.98
C ALA A 199 20.35 -3.35 7.20
N ASP A 200 19.21 -2.85 6.73
CA ASP A 200 17.91 -3.36 7.12
C ASP A 200 17.58 -4.64 6.39
N LYS A 201 16.86 -5.49 7.12
CA LYS A 201 16.50 -6.81 6.62
C LYS A 201 15.15 -7.22 7.14
N LEU A 202 14.22 -7.41 6.20
CA LEU A 202 12.98 -8.12 6.46
C LEU A 202 13.18 -9.61 6.18
N THR A 203 13.23 -10.42 7.24
CA THR A 203 13.42 -11.87 7.08
C THR A 203 12.13 -12.55 6.66
N LYS A 204 11.00 -12.17 7.26
CA LYS A 204 9.68 -12.66 6.87
C LYS A 204 8.62 -11.56 7.04
N GLY A 205 7.95 -11.20 5.95
CA GLY A 205 6.78 -10.33 5.96
C GLY A 205 5.55 -11.04 5.40
N THR A 206 4.41 -10.87 6.06
CA THR A 206 3.11 -11.28 5.53
C THR A 206 2.13 -10.15 5.69
N GLN A 207 1.57 -9.67 4.60
CA GLN A 207 0.47 -8.71 4.58
C GLN A 207 -0.73 -9.36 3.91
N THR A 208 -1.88 -9.36 4.57
CA THR A 208 -3.09 -10.00 4.06
C THR A 208 -4.28 -9.07 4.22
N VAL A 209 -5.03 -8.90 3.13
CA VAL A 209 -6.27 -8.12 3.12
C VAL A 209 -7.37 -8.93 2.46
N GLY A 210 -8.52 -9.02 3.15
CA GLY A 210 -9.74 -9.62 2.62
C GLY A 210 -10.88 -8.60 2.66
N LEU A 211 -11.46 -8.32 1.49
CA LEU A 211 -12.47 -7.30 1.21
C LEU A 211 -13.55 -7.84 0.27
N ALA A 212 -14.75 -7.24 0.32
CA ALA A 212 -15.74 -7.43 -0.75
C ALA A 212 -15.37 -6.58 -1.97
N THR A 213 -15.11 -5.29 -1.75
CA THR A 213 -14.73 -4.33 -2.79
C THR A 213 -13.62 -3.42 -2.29
N LEU A 214 -12.71 -3.05 -3.17
CA LEU A 214 -11.66 -2.07 -2.99
C LEU A 214 -11.90 -0.93 -3.98
N ASP A 215 -12.10 0.28 -3.46
CA ASP A 215 -12.16 1.51 -4.24
C ASP A 215 -10.93 2.35 -3.93
N MET A 216 -10.08 2.55 -4.94
CA MET A 216 -8.88 3.38 -4.86
C MET A 216 -9.01 4.54 -5.84
N GLY A 217 -9.04 5.76 -5.32
CA GLY A 217 -9.26 6.98 -6.07
C GLY A 217 -8.18 8.04 -5.86
N GLN A 218 -7.76 8.67 -6.95
CA GLN A 218 -7.05 9.97 -6.91
C GLN A 218 -7.91 11.06 -7.55
N GLY A 219 -8.05 12.18 -6.85
CA GLY A 219 -8.85 13.35 -7.20
C GLY A 219 -8.42 14.03 -8.51
N GLU A 220 -9.30 14.87 -9.05
CA GLU A 220 -9.17 15.43 -10.40
C GLU A 220 -8.24 16.65 -10.53
N THR A 221 -7.50 17.00 -9.46
CA THR A 221 -6.72 18.24 -9.41
C THR A 221 -5.29 18.02 -9.91
N GLY A 222 -4.78 18.94 -10.73
CA GLY A 222 -3.45 18.83 -11.37
C GLY A 222 -2.25 18.99 -10.41
N ALA A 223 -2.48 19.11 -9.11
CA ALA A 223 -1.44 19.30 -8.09
C ALA A 223 -1.04 18.00 -7.37
N ASN A 224 -1.61 16.85 -7.78
CA ASN A 224 -1.19 15.55 -7.27
C ASN A 224 0.20 15.20 -7.81
N SER A 225 1.25 15.34 -7.00
CA SER A 225 2.61 14.89 -7.29
C SER A 225 3.04 13.81 -6.29
N GLY A 226 3.88 12.85 -6.69
CA GLY A 226 4.66 12.00 -5.77
C GLY A 226 3.86 11.18 -4.74
N SER A 227 2.74 10.57 -5.15
CA SER A 227 1.84 9.86 -4.23
C SER A 227 1.81 8.36 -4.48
N ASP A 228 2.09 7.59 -3.43
CA ASP A 228 2.00 6.13 -3.43
C ASP A 228 0.72 5.70 -2.70
N GLN A 229 -0.19 5.08 -3.45
CA GLN A 229 -1.37 4.44 -2.89
C GLN A 229 -1.29 2.94 -3.09
N ALA A 230 -1.42 2.18 -2.00
CA ALA A 230 -1.54 0.74 -2.10
C ALA A 230 -2.39 0.12 -1.03
N VAL A 231 -2.93 -1.08 -1.25
CA VAL A 231 -3.55 -1.83 -0.14
C VAL A 231 -2.47 -2.41 0.76
N ASN A 232 -1.49 -3.06 0.15
CA ASN A 232 -0.31 -3.59 0.80
C ASN A 232 0.91 -2.83 0.26
N LEU A 233 1.61 -2.10 1.13
CA LEU A 233 2.79 -1.34 0.81
C LEU A 233 4.00 -1.88 1.60
N LEU A 234 5.09 -2.13 0.89
CA LEU A 234 6.34 -2.60 1.47
C LEU A 234 7.50 -1.82 0.90
N PHE A 235 8.14 -0.99 1.73
CA PHE A 235 9.33 -0.23 1.39
C PHE A 235 10.55 -0.76 2.10
N LEU A 236 11.58 -1.08 1.32
CA LEU A 236 12.78 -1.74 1.79
C LEU A 236 14.04 -1.08 1.23
N ASP A 237 14.83 -0.45 2.10
CA ASP A 237 16.12 0.12 1.68
C ASP A 237 17.11 -0.94 1.19
N ASP A 238 17.12 -2.12 1.83
CA ASP A 238 18.13 -3.15 1.56
C ASP A 238 17.52 -4.52 1.26
N ASN A 239 17.40 -5.43 2.25
CA ASN A 239 17.22 -6.86 1.96
C ASN A 239 15.83 -7.40 2.33
N LEU A 240 15.13 -7.91 1.33
CA LEU A 240 14.02 -8.84 1.51
C LEU A 240 14.49 -10.28 1.41
N VAL A 241 14.22 -11.10 2.43
CA VAL A 241 14.34 -12.57 2.31
C VAL A 241 13.02 -13.11 1.78
N LEU A 242 11.96 -13.09 2.60
CA LEU A 242 10.66 -13.63 2.23
C LEU A 242 9.56 -12.59 2.50
N ALA A 243 8.77 -12.26 1.49
CA ALA A 243 7.49 -11.57 1.70
C ALA A 243 6.35 -12.20 0.91
N THR A 244 5.17 -12.12 1.49
CA THR A 244 3.90 -12.46 0.84
C THR A 244 2.92 -11.31 1.06
N GLN A 245 2.39 -10.77 -0.03
CA GLN A 245 1.28 -9.82 -0.03
C GLN A 245 0.10 -10.48 -0.72
N THR A 246 -1.07 -10.46 -0.08
CA THR A 246 -2.29 -11.05 -0.62
C THR A 246 -3.46 -10.10 -0.44
N VAL A 247 -4.17 -9.83 -1.53
CA VAL A 247 -5.43 -9.08 -1.54
C VAL A 247 -6.49 -9.92 -2.22
N THR A 248 -7.63 -10.06 -1.56
CA THR A 248 -8.86 -10.62 -2.14
C THR A 248 -9.94 -9.55 -2.07
N ALA A 249 -10.34 -9.01 -3.23
CA ALA A 249 -11.29 -7.92 -3.36
C ALA A 249 -11.78 -7.80 -4.82
N ASP A 250 -13.00 -7.29 -5.03
CA ASP A 250 -13.36 -6.70 -6.32
C ASP A 250 -12.73 -5.31 -6.43
N ILE A 251 -12.02 -5.04 -7.53
CA ILE A 251 -11.12 -3.89 -7.60
C ILE A 251 -11.70 -2.81 -8.52
N ASP A 252 -11.83 -1.60 -7.99
CA ASP A 252 -12.00 -0.38 -8.78
C ASP A 252 -10.85 0.59 -8.47
N LEU A 253 -9.95 0.76 -9.43
CA LEU A 253 -8.82 1.67 -9.37
C LEU A 253 -9.06 2.80 -10.35
N THR A 254 -9.23 4.02 -9.84
CA THR A 254 -9.44 5.21 -10.66
C THR A 254 -8.38 6.27 -10.38
N GLN A 255 -7.65 6.65 -11.42
CA GLN A 255 -6.77 7.80 -11.43
C GLN A 255 -7.36 8.88 -12.35
N ALA A 256 -7.77 10.04 -11.82
CA ALA A 256 -8.43 11.06 -12.63
C ALA A 256 -7.47 12.11 -13.22
N LYS A 257 -6.54 12.66 -12.41
CA LYS A 257 -5.42 13.55 -12.84
C LYS A 257 -4.25 13.48 -11.86
N GLY A 258 -3.03 13.74 -12.34
CA GLY A 258 -1.85 13.97 -11.50
C GLY A 258 -0.53 13.61 -12.19
N ALA A 259 0.57 14.18 -11.70
CA ALA A 259 1.94 13.87 -12.11
C ALA A 259 2.61 12.89 -11.13
N ASP A 260 3.47 12.00 -11.61
CA ASP A 260 4.32 11.13 -10.78
C ASP A 260 3.54 10.28 -9.74
N ASN A 261 2.47 9.60 -10.17
CA ASN A 261 1.66 8.76 -9.28
C ASN A 261 1.95 7.26 -9.44
N THR A 262 1.96 6.56 -8.31
CA THR A 262 1.92 5.10 -8.25
C THR A 262 0.65 4.68 -7.52
N GLN A 263 -0.23 3.97 -8.22
CA GLN A 263 -1.36 3.27 -7.61
C GLN A 263 -1.16 1.78 -7.83
N ALA A 264 -1.09 0.99 -6.76
CA ALA A 264 -0.97 -0.45 -6.90
C ALA A 264 -1.72 -1.19 -5.80
N VAL A 265 -2.42 -2.28 -6.10
CA VAL A 265 -3.09 -3.05 -5.03
C VAL A 265 -2.05 -3.66 -4.08
N ASN A 266 -1.06 -4.35 -4.63
CA ASN A 266 0.16 -4.75 -3.92
C ASN A 266 1.35 -3.97 -4.47
N SER A 267 2.09 -3.28 -3.61
CA SER A 267 3.30 -2.54 -3.98
C SER A 267 4.48 -2.97 -3.11
N VAL A 268 5.61 -3.22 -3.77
CA VAL A 268 6.92 -3.37 -3.14
C VAL A 268 7.89 -2.44 -3.84
N SER A 269 8.58 -1.59 -3.09
CA SER A 269 9.79 -0.92 -3.57
C SER A 269 10.98 -1.35 -2.72
N GLY A 270 12.09 -1.70 -3.37
CA GLY A 270 13.33 -1.88 -2.64
C GLY A 270 14.52 -2.28 -3.48
N LYS A 271 15.69 -2.31 -2.85
CA LYS A 271 16.96 -2.55 -3.54
C LYS A 271 17.24 -4.02 -3.81
N ASN A 272 17.09 -4.91 -2.83
CA ASN A 272 17.44 -6.32 -2.97
C ASN A 272 16.30 -7.26 -2.54
N ILE A 273 15.88 -8.13 -3.45
CA ILE A 273 14.99 -9.26 -3.17
C ILE A 273 15.82 -10.54 -3.25
N THR A 274 16.35 -10.94 -2.11
CA THR A 274 17.41 -11.97 -2.02
C THR A 274 16.90 -13.41 -2.05
N THR A 275 15.62 -13.66 -1.78
CA THR A 275 15.08 -15.04 -1.78
C THR A 275 13.76 -15.16 -2.52
N LYS A 276 12.64 -14.68 -1.97
CA LYS A 276 11.32 -14.86 -2.59
C LYS A 276 10.34 -13.74 -2.23
N LEU A 277 9.77 -13.11 -3.24
CA LEU A 277 8.60 -12.24 -3.13
C LEU A 277 7.41 -12.90 -3.81
N THR A 278 6.25 -12.95 -3.13
CA THR A 278 4.99 -13.35 -3.74
C THR A 278 3.94 -12.26 -3.54
N GLN A 279 3.38 -11.76 -4.63
CA GLN A 279 2.23 -10.85 -4.61
C GLN A 279 1.06 -11.55 -5.29
N THR A 280 -0.12 -11.50 -4.67
CA THR A 280 -1.33 -12.14 -5.22
C THR A 280 -2.52 -11.22 -5.07
N VAL A 281 -3.21 -11.01 -6.18
CA VAL A 281 -4.47 -10.28 -6.27
C VAL A 281 -5.54 -11.25 -6.77
N THR A 282 -6.71 -11.25 -6.14
CA THR A 282 -7.85 -12.07 -6.55
C THR A 282 -9.15 -11.30 -6.44
N GLY A 283 -9.90 -11.19 -7.53
CA GLY A 283 -11.19 -10.50 -7.62
C GLY A 283 -12.22 -11.20 -8.49
N VAL A 284 -13.42 -10.64 -8.60
CA VAL A 284 -14.48 -11.10 -9.50
C VAL A 284 -14.47 -10.29 -10.79
N SER A 285 -14.64 -8.98 -10.68
CA SER A 285 -14.65 -8.06 -11.83
C SER A 285 -13.84 -6.82 -11.48
N ASP A 286 -12.70 -6.68 -12.14
CA ASP A 286 -11.74 -5.65 -11.82
C ASP A 286 -11.70 -4.57 -12.90
N ASN A 287 -11.67 -3.32 -12.47
CA ASN A 287 -11.65 -2.14 -13.31
C ASN A 287 -10.47 -1.25 -12.92
N MET A 288 -9.59 -0.98 -13.87
CA MET A 288 -8.47 -0.06 -13.72
C MET A 288 -8.65 1.04 -14.77
N THR A 289 -8.98 2.23 -14.31
CA THR A 289 -9.19 3.41 -15.15
C THR A 289 -8.12 4.44 -14.84
N GLN A 290 -7.42 4.85 -15.88
CA GLN A 290 -6.42 5.89 -15.83
C GLN A 290 -6.84 7.04 -16.75
N GLY A 291 -6.93 8.24 -16.19
CA GLY A 291 -7.28 9.47 -16.87
C GLY A 291 -6.30 10.60 -16.54
N GLY A 292 -6.26 11.62 -17.40
CA GLY A 292 -5.70 12.93 -17.07
C GLY A 292 -4.71 13.49 -18.09
N ASP A 293 -4.87 14.78 -18.40
CA ASP A 293 -3.95 15.55 -19.24
C ASP A 293 -2.73 16.01 -18.39
N GLY A 294 -1.48 15.77 -18.84
CA GLY A 294 -0.32 16.56 -18.39
C GLY A 294 0.70 15.95 -17.41
N ALA A 295 0.99 14.64 -17.46
CA ALA A 295 1.99 14.01 -16.58
C ALA A 295 3.18 13.37 -17.33
N SER A 296 4.33 13.30 -16.62
CA SER A 296 5.60 12.72 -17.06
C SER A 296 5.87 11.29 -16.58
N ASN A 297 5.20 10.78 -15.53
CA ASN A 297 5.26 9.37 -15.12
C ASN A 297 3.96 8.95 -14.40
N ASN A 298 3.27 7.88 -14.81
CA ASN A 298 2.17 7.34 -14.02
C ASN A 298 2.15 5.80 -14.09
N PHE A 299 2.05 5.11 -12.96
CA PHE A 299 1.94 3.66 -12.88
C PHE A 299 0.68 3.25 -12.11
N GLN A 300 -0.19 2.48 -12.77
CA GLN A 300 -1.36 1.87 -12.16
C GLN A 300 -1.25 0.35 -12.30
N ALA A 301 -1.28 -0.37 -11.19
CA ALA A 301 -1.00 -1.79 -11.17
C ALA A 301 -1.90 -2.63 -10.25
N GLY A 302 -2.11 -3.90 -10.59
CA GLY A 302 -2.56 -4.89 -9.62
C GLY A 302 -1.42 -5.23 -8.66
N ASN A 303 -0.39 -5.87 -9.18
CA ASN A 303 0.88 -6.09 -8.48
C ASN A 303 1.97 -5.21 -9.09
N PHE A 304 2.67 -4.43 -8.24
CA PHE A 304 3.79 -3.58 -8.61
C PHE A 304 5.03 -3.96 -7.80
N LEU A 305 6.14 -4.10 -8.50
CA LEU A 305 7.47 -4.22 -7.93
C LEU A 305 8.39 -3.18 -8.59
N ASP A 306 8.90 -2.23 -7.80
CA ASP A 306 9.97 -1.32 -8.22
C ASP A 306 11.30 -1.73 -7.57
N VAL A 307 12.35 -1.85 -8.39
CA VAL A 307 13.71 -2.03 -7.90
C VAL A 307 14.49 -0.76 -8.10
N GLU A 308 14.49 0.03 -7.04
CA GLU A 308 14.80 1.45 -7.10
C GLU A 308 16.32 1.76 -7.22
N TYR A 309 17.23 0.80 -7.37
CA TYR A 309 18.67 1.12 -7.34
C TYR A 309 19.54 0.32 -8.31
N ALA A 310 20.63 0.97 -8.76
CA ALA A 310 21.50 0.50 -9.83
C ALA A 310 22.28 -0.81 -9.55
N ASN A 311 22.20 -1.35 -8.34
CA ASN A 311 22.90 -2.58 -7.95
C ASN A 311 21.92 -3.63 -7.38
N GLY A 312 20.62 -3.48 -7.63
CA GLY A 312 19.60 -4.36 -7.07
C GLY A 312 19.57 -5.75 -7.70
N THR A 313 19.16 -6.75 -6.92
CA THR A 313 18.93 -8.13 -7.42
C THR A 313 17.52 -8.59 -7.09
N ILE A 314 16.82 -9.12 -8.09
CA ILE A 314 15.59 -9.90 -7.92
C ILE A 314 15.94 -11.38 -8.07
N ALA A 315 16.00 -12.11 -6.96
CA ALA A 315 16.30 -13.53 -6.97
C ALA A 315 15.10 -14.34 -7.49
N SER A 316 13.94 -14.17 -6.87
CA SER A 316 12.68 -14.80 -7.27
C SER A 316 11.49 -13.92 -6.88
N VAL A 317 10.69 -13.57 -7.88
CA VAL A 317 9.40 -12.91 -7.70
C VAL A 317 8.31 -13.73 -8.39
N GLN A 318 7.17 -13.85 -7.72
CA GLN A 318 5.95 -14.38 -8.29
C GLN A 318 4.83 -13.35 -8.12
N GLN A 319 4.25 -12.89 -9.23
CA GLN A 319 3.09 -12.02 -9.24
C GLN A 319 1.92 -12.77 -9.87
N ASN A 320 0.86 -12.99 -9.10
CA ASN A 320 -0.36 -13.63 -9.60
C ASN A 320 -1.52 -12.63 -9.58
N TYR A 321 -2.22 -12.52 -10.70
CA TYR A 321 -3.44 -11.75 -10.81
C TYR A 321 -4.56 -12.64 -11.33
N ASN A 322 -5.63 -12.79 -10.55
CA ASN A 322 -6.74 -13.67 -10.88
C ASN A 322 -8.06 -12.88 -10.80
N ALA A 323 -8.81 -12.81 -11.89
CA ALA A 323 -10.18 -12.30 -11.88
C ALA A 323 -11.13 -13.38 -12.39
N THR A 324 -12.25 -13.61 -11.72
CA THR A 324 -13.16 -14.73 -12.09
C THR A 324 -14.17 -14.39 -13.19
N THR A 325 -14.29 -13.12 -13.58
CA THR A 325 -15.20 -12.66 -14.65
C THR A 325 -14.47 -11.86 -15.73
N LEU A 326 -13.91 -10.69 -15.36
CA LEU A 326 -13.33 -9.75 -16.31
C LEU A 326 -12.29 -8.89 -15.61
N ALA A 327 -11.18 -8.60 -16.29
CA ALA A 327 -10.31 -7.48 -15.97
C ALA A 327 -10.42 -6.44 -17.09
N ARG A 328 -10.69 -5.19 -16.73
CA ARG A 328 -10.77 -4.06 -17.66
C ARG A 328 -9.68 -3.05 -17.32
N MET A 329 -8.86 -2.72 -18.31
CA MET A 329 -7.91 -1.63 -18.28
C MET A 329 -8.36 -0.56 -19.27
N ARG A 330 -8.54 0.65 -18.78
CA ARG A 330 -8.90 1.82 -19.58
C ARG A 330 -7.93 2.95 -19.32
N GLN A 331 -7.44 3.55 -20.39
CA GLN A 331 -6.49 4.66 -20.36
C GLN A 331 -7.00 5.78 -21.27
N ASP A 332 -7.41 6.94 -20.75
CA ASP A 332 -7.94 8.06 -21.53
C ASP A 332 -7.13 9.35 -21.33
N GLY A 333 -6.78 10.07 -22.41
CA GLY A 333 -6.24 11.45 -22.33
C GLY A 333 -4.79 11.58 -21.87
N ILE A 334 -3.96 10.54 -21.97
CA ILE A 334 -2.65 10.48 -21.31
C ILE A 334 -1.48 10.95 -22.19
N THR A 335 -0.54 11.68 -21.59
CA THR A 335 0.76 12.07 -22.16
C THR A 335 1.89 11.06 -21.90
N SER A 336 1.94 10.40 -20.73
CA SER A 336 2.81 9.23 -20.49
C SER A 336 2.29 8.30 -19.38
N GLY A 337 2.58 6.99 -19.45
CA GLY A 337 2.25 6.06 -18.37
C GLY A 337 2.32 4.58 -18.68
N VAL A 338 2.34 3.75 -17.64
CA VAL A 338 2.22 2.29 -17.72
C VAL A 338 1.03 1.84 -16.87
N GLN A 339 0.17 1.02 -17.46
CA GLN A 339 -0.94 0.37 -16.77
C GLN A 339 -0.80 -1.13 -16.96
N GLY A 340 -0.82 -1.90 -15.86
CA GLY A 340 -0.81 -3.34 -16.00
C GLY A 340 -1.25 -4.15 -14.80
N LEU A 341 -1.65 -5.40 -15.01
CA LEU A 341 -2.12 -6.24 -13.92
C LEU A 341 -0.96 -6.70 -13.04
N ASN A 342 0.16 -7.05 -13.67
CA ASN A 342 1.45 -7.32 -13.04
C ASN A 342 2.53 -6.43 -13.67
N VAL A 343 3.32 -5.74 -12.86
CA VAL A 343 4.39 -4.84 -13.30
C VAL A 343 5.65 -5.09 -12.47
N ILE A 344 6.79 -5.24 -13.15
CA ILE A 344 8.13 -5.20 -12.58
C ILE A 344 8.87 -4.05 -13.25
N ASP A 345 9.24 -3.02 -12.50
CA ASP A 345 10.16 -1.97 -12.94
C ASP A 345 11.61 -2.34 -12.54
N ALA A 346 12.35 -2.85 -13.52
CA ALA A 346 13.80 -3.08 -13.48
C ALA A 346 14.53 -2.17 -14.49
N SER A 347 13.97 -0.99 -14.75
CA SER A 347 14.48 -0.07 -15.78
C SER A 347 15.79 0.63 -15.40
N ARG A 348 16.14 0.66 -14.11
CA ARG A 348 17.39 1.23 -13.61
C ARG A 348 18.58 0.35 -14.02
N SER A 349 19.67 0.99 -14.48
CA SER A 349 20.88 0.29 -14.94
C SER A 349 21.48 -0.58 -13.85
N GLY A 350 21.86 -1.82 -14.15
CA GLY A 350 22.57 -2.72 -13.22
C GLY A 350 21.68 -3.52 -12.28
N VAL A 351 20.36 -3.41 -12.41
CA VAL A 351 19.40 -4.36 -11.81
C VAL A 351 19.52 -5.72 -12.51
N LYS A 352 19.55 -6.80 -11.73
CA LYS A 352 19.54 -8.17 -12.23
C LYS A 352 18.27 -8.91 -11.82
N VAL A 353 17.48 -9.33 -12.81
CA VAL A 353 16.38 -10.29 -12.60
C VAL A 353 16.91 -11.72 -12.82
N THR A 354 16.84 -12.57 -11.80
CA THR A 354 17.28 -13.98 -11.85
C THR A 354 16.13 -14.92 -12.16
N SER A 355 14.98 -14.73 -11.51
CA SER A 355 13.72 -15.38 -11.87
C SER A 355 12.54 -14.47 -11.58
N ALA A 356 11.58 -14.43 -12.49
CA ALA A 356 10.31 -13.74 -12.32
C ALA A 356 9.21 -14.52 -13.03
N ASP A 357 8.16 -14.87 -12.28
CA ASP A 357 6.95 -15.51 -12.81
C ASP A 357 5.80 -14.51 -12.66
N GLN A 358 5.25 -14.04 -13.77
CA GLN A 358 4.04 -13.22 -13.80
C GLN A 358 2.91 -14.02 -14.43
N ASN A 359 1.83 -14.24 -13.69
CA ASN A 359 0.68 -14.98 -14.16
C ASN A 359 -0.59 -14.14 -14.07
N VAL A 360 -1.32 -14.05 -15.17
CA VAL A 360 -2.65 -13.43 -15.27
C VAL A 360 -3.65 -14.50 -15.68
N VAL A 361 -4.66 -14.75 -14.85
CA VAL A 361 -5.74 -15.69 -15.13
C VAL A 361 -7.06 -14.95 -15.07
N VAL A 362 -7.65 -14.69 -16.25
CA VAL A 362 -8.91 -13.95 -16.38
C VAL A 362 -9.76 -14.54 -17.51
N PRO A 363 -11.08 -14.72 -17.38
CA PRO A 363 -11.89 -15.19 -18.51
C PRO A 363 -11.88 -14.20 -19.68
N ALA A 364 -11.90 -12.91 -19.37
CA ALA A 364 -11.83 -11.83 -20.33
C ALA A 364 -10.85 -10.75 -19.87
N LEU A 365 -10.08 -10.22 -20.83
CA LEU A 365 -9.20 -9.07 -20.65
C LEU A 365 -9.56 -8.02 -21.70
N THR A 366 -9.98 -6.84 -21.24
CA THR A 366 -10.27 -5.70 -22.12
C THR A 366 -9.28 -4.59 -21.86
N MET A 367 -8.57 -4.18 -22.91
CA MET A 367 -7.66 -3.03 -22.93
C MET A 367 -8.24 -1.98 -23.86
N ARG A 368 -8.45 -0.79 -23.32
CA ARG A 368 -8.87 0.36 -24.11
C ARG A 368 -7.93 1.51 -23.83
N GLN A 369 -7.45 2.10 -24.91
CA GLN A 369 -6.81 3.39 -24.91
C GLN A 369 -7.70 4.39 -25.66
N GLY A 370 -8.06 5.48 -24.99
CA GLY A 370 -8.77 6.63 -25.51
C GLY A 370 -7.87 7.55 -26.35
N GLU A 371 -8.42 8.71 -26.70
CA GLU A 371 -7.82 9.65 -27.64
C GLU A 371 -6.47 10.19 -27.15
N SER A 372 -5.47 10.19 -28.03
CA SER A 372 -4.15 10.78 -27.76
C SER A 372 -4.27 12.30 -27.72
N LYS A 373 -3.95 12.90 -26.58
CA LYS A 373 -3.74 14.35 -26.46
C LYS A 373 -2.24 14.65 -26.39
N GLY A 374 -1.62 14.90 -27.55
CA GLY A 374 -0.20 15.30 -27.63
C GLY A 374 0.77 14.17 -28.00
N THR A 375 2.06 14.36 -27.67
CA THR A 375 3.17 13.41 -27.93
C THR A 375 3.19 12.31 -26.88
N ALA A 376 2.32 11.29 -27.04
CA ALA A 376 2.00 10.33 -25.98
C ALA A 376 2.82 9.02 -26.04
N THR A 377 3.61 8.68 -25.02
CA THR A 377 4.25 7.35 -24.88
C THR A 377 3.57 6.55 -23.76
N SER A 378 2.87 5.45 -24.08
CA SER A 378 2.21 4.63 -23.04
C SER A 378 2.29 3.13 -23.29
N VAL A 379 2.28 2.36 -22.20
CA VAL A 379 2.15 0.89 -22.22
C VAL A 379 0.93 0.48 -21.43
N GLN A 380 0.08 -0.35 -22.02
CA GLN A 380 -1.02 -1.01 -21.34
C GLN A 380 -0.85 -2.51 -21.54
N ALA A 381 -0.57 -3.26 -20.47
CA ALA A 381 -0.35 -4.69 -20.61
C ALA A 381 -0.79 -5.54 -19.42
N GLY A 382 -1.15 -6.81 -19.69
CA GLY A 382 -1.47 -7.76 -18.62
C GLY A 382 -0.27 -7.98 -17.70
N ASN A 383 0.82 -8.49 -18.25
CA ASN A 383 2.13 -8.57 -17.60
C ASN A 383 3.11 -7.58 -18.23
N THR A 384 3.85 -6.85 -17.41
CA THR A 384 4.85 -5.86 -17.83
C THR A 384 6.17 -6.07 -17.09
N VAL A 385 7.27 -6.14 -17.83
CA VAL A 385 8.63 -5.99 -17.31
C VAL A 385 9.29 -4.80 -18.01
N LEU A 386 9.64 -3.78 -17.23
CA LEU A 386 10.42 -2.65 -17.72
C LEU A 386 11.89 -2.95 -17.45
N ALA A 387 12.71 -2.92 -18.49
CA ALA A 387 14.13 -3.26 -18.39
C ALA A 387 15.00 -2.09 -18.87
N GLY A 388 16.14 -1.91 -18.21
CA GLY A 388 17.26 -1.15 -18.78
C GLY A 388 17.99 -1.99 -19.82
N SER A 389 18.84 -1.36 -20.65
CA SER A 389 19.61 -1.97 -21.76
C SER A 389 20.50 -3.17 -21.41
N THR A 390 20.50 -3.66 -20.17
CA THR A 390 21.39 -4.68 -19.62
C THR A 390 20.75 -5.63 -18.59
N ALA A 391 19.43 -5.59 -18.32
CA ALA A 391 18.88 -6.07 -17.03
C ALA A 391 18.23 -7.49 -16.97
N VAL A 392 18.10 -8.23 -18.07
CA VAL A 392 17.42 -9.55 -18.05
C VAL A 392 18.40 -10.69 -18.35
N GLY A 393 19.06 -11.20 -17.32
CA GLY A 393 19.93 -12.39 -17.40
C GLY A 393 19.28 -13.68 -16.88
N GLY A 394 18.08 -13.58 -16.30
CA GLY A 394 17.34 -14.68 -15.70
C GLY A 394 16.09 -15.09 -16.49
N LYS A 395 15.41 -16.14 -16.03
CA LYS A 395 14.17 -16.63 -16.65
C LYS A 395 13.02 -15.70 -16.25
N VAL A 396 12.31 -15.15 -17.24
CA VAL A 396 11.06 -14.40 -17.02
C VAL A 396 9.96 -15.18 -17.72
N ASP A 397 9.07 -15.78 -16.94
CA ASP A 397 7.88 -16.46 -17.45
C ASP A 397 6.69 -15.51 -17.29
N GLN A 398 6.03 -15.18 -18.42
CA GLN A 398 4.83 -14.34 -18.43
C GLN A 398 3.69 -15.12 -19.07
N ASP A 399 2.75 -15.56 -18.25
CA ASP A 399 1.57 -16.29 -18.69
C ASP A 399 0.32 -15.42 -18.57
N VAL A 400 -0.47 -15.38 -19.64
CA VAL A 400 -1.80 -14.75 -19.67
C VAL A 400 -2.80 -15.78 -20.18
N LEU A 401 -3.51 -16.42 -19.25
CA LEU A 401 -4.53 -17.40 -19.56
C LEU A 401 -5.89 -16.73 -19.67
N VAL A 402 -6.38 -16.62 -20.92
CA VAL A 402 -7.70 -16.06 -21.24
C VAL A 402 -8.65 -17.17 -21.66
N ALA A 403 -9.73 -17.39 -20.91
CA ALA A 403 -10.66 -18.49 -21.17
C ALA A 403 -11.59 -18.22 -22.37
N THR A 404 -11.86 -16.96 -22.71
CA THR A 404 -12.81 -16.63 -23.78
C THR A 404 -12.44 -15.42 -24.65
N THR A 405 -11.93 -14.32 -24.08
CA THR A 405 -11.86 -13.04 -24.82
C THR A 405 -10.66 -12.15 -24.47
N LEU A 406 -9.84 -11.81 -25.47
CA LEU A 406 -8.87 -10.72 -25.40
C LEU A 406 -9.32 -9.60 -26.36
N ALA A 407 -9.59 -8.41 -25.83
CA ALA A 407 -9.98 -7.25 -26.62
C ALA A 407 -9.02 -6.08 -26.39
N MET A 408 -8.43 -5.57 -27.47
CA MET A 408 -7.52 -4.42 -27.47
C MET A 408 -8.07 -3.36 -28.41
N THR A 409 -8.24 -2.13 -27.92
CA THR A 409 -8.70 -0.99 -28.71
C THR A 409 -7.76 0.17 -28.50
N GLN A 410 -7.09 0.60 -29.56
CA GLN A 410 -6.20 1.74 -29.57
C GLN A 410 -6.78 2.85 -30.44
N ALA A 411 -7.06 4.01 -29.85
CA ALA A 411 -7.40 5.22 -30.60
C ALA A 411 -6.12 5.98 -31.01
N ASN A 412 -6.12 6.57 -32.22
CA ASN A 412 -5.07 7.37 -32.87
C ASN A 412 -3.95 7.90 -31.96
N ALA A 413 -2.95 7.07 -31.66
CA ALA A 413 -1.77 7.45 -30.88
C ALA A 413 -0.51 7.11 -31.69
N THR A 414 0.43 8.05 -31.76
CA THR A 414 1.67 7.89 -32.54
C THR A 414 2.70 6.99 -31.87
N THR A 415 2.55 6.65 -30.59
CA THR A 415 3.62 6.01 -29.77
C THR A 415 3.12 5.17 -28.57
N SER A 416 1.97 4.48 -28.67
CA SER A 416 1.47 3.63 -27.57
C SER A 416 1.48 2.13 -27.90
N THR A 417 1.69 1.30 -26.86
CA THR A 417 1.74 -0.16 -26.90
C THR A 417 0.62 -0.76 -26.05
N GLN A 418 -0.16 -1.67 -26.65
CA GLN A 418 -1.06 -2.58 -25.92
C GLN A 418 -0.58 -4.02 -26.10
N ALA A 419 -0.44 -4.77 -25.02
CA ALA A 419 0.06 -6.15 -25.10
C ALA A 419 -0.49 -7.04 -23.99
N ALA A 420 -0.61 -8.36 -24.23
CA ALA A 420 -0.85 -9.28 -23.12
C ALA A 420 0.39 -9.36 -22.20
N ASN A 421 1.58 -9.44 -22.82
CA ASN A 421 2.88 -9.46 -22.19
C ASN A 421 3.79 -8.40 -22.84
N PHE A 422 4.42 -7.56 -22.03
CA PHE A 422 5.40 -6.57 -22.48
C PHE A 422 6.73 -6.76 -21.75
N THR A 423 7.82 -6.76 -22.51
CA THR A 423 9.18 -6.59 -22.00
C THR A 423 9.89 -5.55 -22.84
N GLY A 424 10.37 -4.46 -22.23
CA GLY A 424 11.02 -3.39 -22.98
C GLY A 424 11.48 -2.23 -22.12
N ASN A 425 12.05 -1.20 -22.76
CA ASN A 425 12.46 0.01 -22.07
C ASN A 425 11.23 0.78 -21.56
N ARG A 426 11.39 1.46 -20.43
CA ARG A 426 10.39 2.41 -19.92
C ARG A 426 10.09 3.49 -20.99
N PRO A 427 8.81 3.76 -21.29
CA PRO A 427 8.41 4.87 -22.16
C PRO A 427 9.06 6.18 -21.68
N ARG A 428 9.63 6.95 -22.61
CA ARG A 428 10.29 8.25 -22.34
C ARG A 428 9.48 9.41 -22.88
#